data_AF-A0A6J5FLL7-F1
#
_entry.id   AF-A0A6J5FLL7-F1
#
_cell.length_a   1.000
_cell.length_b   1.000
_cell.length_c   1.000
_cell.angle_alpha   90.00
_cell.angle_beta   90.00
_cell.angle_gamma   90.00
#
_symmetry.space_group_name_H-M   'P 1'
#
loop_
_entity.id
_entity.type
_entity.pdbx_description
1 polymer ?
#
loop_
_entity_poly.entity_id
_entity_poly.type
_entity_poly.pdbx_seq_one_letter_code
_entity_poly.pdbx_strand_id
1 'polypeptide(L)'
;MLPEESRKIFVQTVSAYAISVEDVHALDDENIRSMFTDAEFDALIARVRADLLPRLGSVREKEQDGYRADEPADEHMEHMFERFKTLKDKFGDDAEAVRIIDREIDLAKDWINDNDRVRPDRASRSLGIAGTIDKPHGTRSIFDDVDV
;
A
#
# COMPACT_ATOMS: atom_id res chain seq x y z
N MET A 1 -4.85 -24.42 13.93
CA MET A 1 -5.72 -24.65 12.75
C MET A 1 -7.12 -24.17 13.11
N LEU A 2 -7.69 -23.27 12.30
CA LEU A 2 -9.03 -22.74 12.53
C LEU A 2 -10.10 -23.84 12.33
N PRO A 3 -11.24 -23.80 13.04
CA PRO A 3 -12.41 -24.61 12.71
C PRO A 3 -12.85 -24.40 11.26
N GLU A 4 -13.41 -25.43 10.62
CA GLU A 4 -13.67 -25.41 9.18
C GLU A 4 -14.59 -24.26 8.73
N GLU A 5 -15.63 -23.95 9.51
CA GLU A 5 -16.50 -22.80 9.23
C GLU A 5 -15.75 -21.48 9.30
N SER A 6 -14.94 -21.29 10.35
CA SER A 6 -14.11 -20.09 10.52
C SER A 6 -13.06 -19.95 9.41
N ARG A 7 -12.45 -21.06 8.98
CA ARG A 7 -11.48 -21.10 7.87
C ARG A 7 -12.14 -20.69 6.55
N LYS A 8 -13.35 -21.17 6.26
CA LYS A 8 -14.09 -20.80 5.04
C LYS A 8 -14.42 -19.31 5.00
N ILE A 9 -14.87 -18.74 6.13
CA ILE A 9 -15.15 -17.30 6.24
C ILE A 9 -13.87 -16.49 6.03
N PHE A 10 -12.75 -16.91 6.62
CA PHE A 10 -11.44 -16.29 6.42
C PHE A 10 -11.04 -16.30 4.94
N VAL A 11 -11.05 -17.48 4.29
CA VAL A 11 -10.72 -17.65 2.87
C VAL A 11 -11.58 -16.75 1.98
N GLN A 12 -12.90 -16.69 2.24
CA GLN A 12 -13.81 -15.84 1.48
C GLN A 12 -13.48 -14.35 1.63
N THR A 13 -13.17 -13.93 2.86
CA THR A 13 -12.85 -12.54 3.19
C THR A 13 -11.55 -12.11 2.52
N VAL A 14 -10.49 -12.89 2.69
CA VAL A 14 -9.18 -12.65 2.07
C VAL A 14 -9.29 -12.62 0.54
N SER A 15 -10.05 -13.56 -0.04
CA SER A 15 -10.29 -13.59 -1.49
C SER A 15 -10.94 -12.30 -1.99
N ALA A 16 -11.91 -11.76 -1.24
CA ALA A 16 -12.58 -10.51 -1.61
C ALA A 16 -11.61 -9.31 -1.59
N TYR A 17 -10.75 -9.22 -0.57
CA TYR A 17 -9.75 -8.15 -0.47
C TYR A 17 -8.64 -8.24 -1.54
N ALA A 18 -8.24 -9.45 -1.91
CA ALA A 18 -7.28 -9.66 -3.00
C ALA A 18 -7.88 -9.22 -4.35
N ILE A 19 -9.16 -9.50 -4.60
CA ILE A 19 -9.86 -9.10 -5.84
C ILE A 19 -10.11 -7.58 -5.89
N SER A 20 -10.28 -6.91 -4.76
CA SER A 20 -10.47 -5.44 -4.70
C SER A 20 -9.15 -4.65 -4.79
N VAL A 21 -7.99 -5.31 -4.81
CA VAL A 21 -6.64 -4.69 -4.75
C VAL A 21 -6.34 -4.00 -3.43
N GLU A 22 -7.16 -4.21 -2.41
CA GLU A 22 -6.91 -3.64 -1.09
C GLU A 22 -5.81 -4.41 -0.38
N ASP A 23 -5.77 -5.74 -0.54
CA ASP A 23 -4.74 -6.59 0.07
C ASP A 23 -4.31 -7.71 -0.87
N VAL A 24 -3.35 -7.40 -1.75
CA VAL A 24 -2.71 -8.39 -2.62
C VAL A 24 -1.57 -9.15 -1.91
N HIS A 25 -1.15 -8.73 -0.72
CA HIS A 25 -0.10 -9.43 0.05
C HIS A 25 -0.55 -10.82 0.47
N ALA A 26 -1.86 -11.02 0.63
CA ALA A 26 -2.47 -12.34 0.81
C ALA A 26 -2.12 -13.37 -0.27
N LEU A 27 -1.68 -12.94 -1.46
CA LEU A 27 -1.30 -13.84 -2.55
C LEU A 27 0.13 -14.40 -2.40
N ASP A 28 0.97 -13.76 -1.59
CA ASP A 28 2.38 -14.09 -1.41
C ASP A 28 2.73 -14.53 0.02
N ASP A 29 1.85 -14.29 1.00
CA ASP A 29 2.07 -14.72 2.38
C ASP A 29 1.82 -16.24 2.56
N GLU A 30 2.86 -16.97 2.98
CA GLU A 30 2.81 -18.42 3.22
C GLU A 30 1.84 -18.82 4.33
N ASN A 31 1.71 -18.01 5.38
CA ASN A 31 0.78 -18.28 6.48
C ASN A 31 -0.66 -18.16 6.00
N ILE A 32 -0.96 -17.12 5.22
CA ILE A 32 -2.27 -16.93 4.60
C ILE A 32 -2.54 -18.08 3.64
N ARG A 33 -1.59 -18.43 2.76
CA ARG A 33 -1.70 -19.57 1.83
C ARG A 33 -2.01 -20.89 2.54
N SER A 34 -1.41 -21.12 3.72
CA SER A 34 -1.61 -22.35 4.50
C SER A 34 -3.05 -22.53 5.01
N MET A 35 -3.85 -21.46 5.04
CA MET A 35 -5.28 -21.53 5.41
C MET A 35 -6.18 -21.98 4.25
N PHE A 36 -5.68 -21.93 3.02
CA PHE A 36 -6.39 -22.36 1.82
C PHE A 36 -6.10 -23.83 1.53
N THR A 37 -7.12 -24.55 1.07
CA THR A 37 -6.88 -25.76 0.28
C THR A 37 -6.32 -25.39 -1.09
N ASP A 38 -5.63 -26.31 -1.75
CA ASP A 38 -5.05 -26.06 -3.08
C ASP A 38 -6.11 -25.61 -4.09
N ALA A 39 -7.27 -26.27 -4.09
CA ALA A 39 -8.38 -25.92 -4.98
C ALA A 39 -8.96 -24.53 -4.69
N GLU A 40 -9.06 -24.11 -3.43
CA GLU A 40 -9.53 -22.76 -3.07
C GLU A 40 -8.52 -21.69 -3.49
N PHE A 41 -7.21 -21.98 -3.34
CA PHE A 41 -6.17 -21.05 -3.74
C PHE A 41 -6.10 -20.91 -5.27
N ASP A 42 -6.17 -22.01 -6.01
CA ASP A 42 -6.22 -22.00 -7.48
C ASP A 42 -7.43 -21.22 -7.99
N ALA A 43 -8.59 -21.37 -7.32
CA ALA A 43 -9.79 -20.59 -7.64
C ALA A 43 -9.61 -19.09 -7.38
N LEU A 44 -8.89 -18.71 -6.31
CA LEU A 44 -8.53 -17.32 -6.05
C LEU A 44 -7.62 -16.78 -7.16
N ILE A 45 -6.57 -17.50 -7.54
CA ILE A 45 -5.66 -17.08 -8.62
C ILE A 45 -6.40 -16.93 -9.96
N ALA A 46 -7.31 -17.85 -10.28
CA ALA A 46 -8.13 -17.76 -11.48
C ALA A 46 -9.03 -16.51 -11.48
N ARG A 47 -9.63 -16.16 -10.33
CA ARG A 47 -10.42 -14.94 -10.16
C ARG A 47 -9.57 -13.68 -10.26
N VAL A 48 -8.39 -13.65 -9.63
CA VAL A 48 -7.47 -12.52 -9.77
C VAL A 48 -7.10 -12.31 -11.24
N ARG A 49 -6.82 -13.39 -11.98
CA ARG A 49 -6.54 -13.30 -13.42
C ARG A 49 -7.73 -12.77 -14.22
N ALA A 50 -8.93 -13.27 -13.98
CA ALA A 50 -10.11 -12.95 -14.79
C ALA A 50 -10.75 -11.59 -14.42
N ASP A 51 -10.79 -11.26 -13.14
CA ASP A 51 -11.53 -10.12 -12.61
C ASP A 51 -10.60 -8.95 -12.32
N LEU A 52 -9.41 -9.19 -11.74
CA LEU A 52 -8.53 -8.11 -11.31
C LEU A 52 -7.63 -7.61 -12.45
N LEU A 53 -6.86 -8.48 -13.11
CA LEU A 53 -5.88 -8.03 -14.11
C LEU A 53 -6.46 -7.10 -15.19
N PRO A 54 -7.64 -7.38 -15.78
CA PRO A 54 -8.24 -6.49 -16.78
C PRO A 54 -8.67 -5.12 -16.21
N ARG A 55 -8.82 -5.00 -14.89
CA ARG A 55 -9.29 -3.80 -14.19
C ARG A 55 -8.16 -2.97 -13.59
N LEU A 56 -6.90 -3.39 -13.72
CA LEU A 56 -5.75 -2.67 -13.15
C LEU A 56 -5.65 -1.21 -13.63
N GLY A 57 -6.07 -0.92 -14.87
CA GLY A 57 -6.13 0.46 -15.36
C GLY A 57 -7.09 1.35 -14.56
N SER A 58 -8.27 0.85 -14.22
CA SER A 58 -9.22 1.58 -13.37
C SER A 58 -8.72 1.74 -11.93
N VAL A 59 -7.94 0.77 -11.43
CA VAL A 59 -7.31 0.85 -10.11
C VAL A 59 -6.27 1.95 -10.08
N ARG A 60 -5.41 2.02 -11.10
CA ARG A 60 -4.45 3.11 -11.28
C ARG A 60 -5.16 4.47 -11.34
N GLU A 61 -6.17 4.60 -12.19
CA GLU A 61 -6.94 5.85 -12.35
C GLU A 61 -7.54 6.31 -11.01
N LYS A 62 -8.14 5.39 -10.25
CA LYS A 62 -8.70 5.70 -8.93
C LYS A 62 -7.63 6.20 -7.95
N GLU A 63 -6.43 5.62 -8.00
CA GLU A 63 -5.31 6.07 -7.17
C GLU A 63 -4.86 7.48 -7.59
N GLN A 64 -4.72 7.72 -8.89
CA GLN A 64 -4.37 9.02 -9.46
C GLN A 64 -5.41 10.10 -9.10
N ASP A 65 -6.70 9.77 -9.12
CA ASP A 65 -7.79 10.67 -8.73
C ASP A 65 -7.71 11.09 -7.25
N GLY A 66 -7.07 10.27 -6.41
CA GLY A 66 -6.83 10.56 -4.99
C GLY A 66 -5.70 11.55 -4.74
N TYR A 67 -4.87 11.82 -5.75
CA TYR A 67 -3.67 12.64 -5.61
C TYR A 67 -4.00 14.08 -5.23
N ARG A 68 -3.23 14.61 -4.27
CA ARG A 68 -3.27 16.02 -3.90
C ARG A 68 -1.93 16.67 -4.18
N ALA A 69 -1.94 17.85 -4.80
CA ALA A 69 -0.74 18.57 -5.18
C ALA A 69 0.11 19.11 -3.99
N ASP A 70 -0.24 18.75 -2.75
CA ASP A 70 0.50 19.05 -1.51
C ASP A 70 1.42 17.91 -1.05
N GLU A 71 1.49 16.80 -1.79
CA GLU A 71 2.50 15.72 -1.66
C GLU A 71 3.20 15.42 -3.01
N PRO A 72 4.41 14.83 -3.00
CA PRO A 72 5.06 14.33 -4.21
C PRO A 72 4.26 13.22 -4.89
N ALA A 73 4.19 13.23 -6.22
CA ALA A 73 3.39 12.26 -6.97
C ALA A 73 3.96 10.84 -6.92
N ASP A 74 5.28 10.70 -6.76
CA ASP A 74 5.97 9.43 -6.58
C ASP A 74 5.67 8.80 -5.21
N GLU A 75 5.74 9.58 -4.13
CA GLU A 75 5.35 9.16 -2.77
C GLU A 75 3.87 8.71 -2.75
N HIS A 76 2.97 9.47 -3.39
CA HIS A 76 1.55 9.10 -3.49
C HIS A 76 1.30 7.78 -4.24
N MET A 77 2.16 7.39 -5.18
CA MET A 77 1.94 6.19 -6.00
C MET A 77 2.69 4.95 -5.48
N GLU A 78 3.52 5.10 -4.44
CA GLU A 78 4.41 4.05 -3.94
C GLU A 78 3.65 2.77 -3.56
N HIS A 79 2.60 2.88 -2.76
CA HIS A 79 1.79 1.72 -2.32
C HIS A 79 1.08 1.03 -3.48
N MET A 80 0.77 1.73 -4.57
CA MET A 80 0.25 1.08 -5.79
C MET A 80 1.33 0.25 -6.47
N PHE A 81 2.57 0.76 -6.56
CA PHE A 81 3.68 0.01 -7.14
C PHE A 81 4.04 -1.23 -6.32
N GLU A 82 4.01 -1.15 -4.99
CA GLU A 82 4.23 -2.33 -4.13
C GLU A 82 3.20 -3.43 -4.40
N ARG A 83 1.92 -3.06 -4.53
CA ARG A 83 0.85 -3.99 -4.87
C ARG A 83 1.04 -4.60 -6.27
N PHE A 84 1.42 -3.79 -7.25
CA PHE A 84 1.64 -4.27 -8.62
C PHE A 84 2.88 -5.16 -8.72
N LYS A 85 3.93 -4.87 -7.94
CA LYS A 85 5.11 -5.73 -7.82
C LYS A 85 4.75 -7.09 -7.24
N THR A 86 3.96 -7.12 -6.16
CA THR A 86 3.46 -8.37 -5.57
C THR A 86 2.66 -9.20 -6.58
N LEU A 87 1.80 -8.55 -7.37
CA LEU A 87 1.07 -9.23 -8.45
C LEU A 87 2.03 -9.75 -9.53
N LYS A 88 3.04 -8.98 -9.92
CA LYS A 88 4.02 -9.38 -10.93
C LYS A 88 4.83 -10.59 -10.47
N ASP A 89 5.28 -10.60 -9.22
CA ASP A 89 6.01 -11.72 -8.62
C ASP A 89 5.11 -12.97 -8.59
N LYS A 90 3.82 -12.80 -8.27
CA LYS A 90 2.85 -13.91 -8.25
C LYS A 90 2.53 -14.49 -9.63
N PHE A 91 2.43 -13.63 -10.64
CA PHE A 91 2.07 -14.00 -12.01
C PHE A 91 3.28 -14.05 -12.95
N GLY A 92 4.49 -14.20 -12.42
CA GLY A 92 5.73 -14.14 -13.21
C GLY A 92 5.80 -15.13 -14.37
N ASP A 93 5.15 -16.29 -14.24
CA ASP A 93 5.08 -17.32 -15.29
C ASP A 93 3.99 -17.04 -16.35
N ASP A 94 3.14 -16.05 -16.14
CA ASP A 94 2.06 -15.64 -17.04
C ASP A 94 2.48 -14.37 -17.79
N ALA A 95 3.01 -14.57 -19.00
CA ALA A 95 3.49 -13.48 -19.85
C ALA A 95 2.43 -12.41 -20.15
N GLU A 96 1.15 -12.79 -20.24
CA GLU A 96 0.08 -11.83 -20.50
C GLU A 96 -0.22 -11.00 -19.25
N ALA A 97 -0.27 -11.64 -18.09
CA ALA A 97 -0.44 -10.93 -16.82
C ALA A 97 0.71 -9.94 -16.57
N VAL A 98 1.96 -10.38 -16.76
CA VAL A 98 3.15 -9.53 -16.63
C VAL A 98 3.06 -8.34 -17.58
N ARG A 99 2.67 -8.55 -18.84
CA ARG A 99 2.52 -7.48 -19.83
C ARG A 99 1.47 -6.45 -19.44
N ILE A 100 0.33 -6.90 -18.90
CA ILE A 100 -0.73 -6.01 -18.40
C ILE A 100 -0.19 -5.19 -17.22
N ILE A 101 0.44 -5.83 -16.24
CA ILE A 101 0.96 -5.17 -15.05
C ILE A 101 2.03 -4.13 -15.43
N ASP A 102 3.00 -4.51 -16.26
CA ASP A 102 4.07 -3.60 -16.71
C ASP A 102 3.54 -2.40 -17.47
N ARG A 103 2.53 -2.61 -18.33
CA ARG A 103 1.84 -1.50 -19.01
C ARG A 103 1.25 -0.50 -18.02
N GLU A 104 0.56 -0.97 -16.98
CA GLU A 104 -0.04 -0.07 -16.00
C GLU A 104 1.01 0.64 -15.13
N ILE A 105 2.12 -0.03 -14.81
CA ILE A 105 3.28 0.57 -14.12
C ILE A 105 3.87 1.71 -14.95
N ASP A 106 4.10 1.50 -16.25
CA ASP A 106 4.70 2.51 -17.12
C ASP A 106 3.78 3.72 -17.29
N LEU A 107 2.47 3.50 -17.48
CA LEU A 107 1.47 4.58 -17.52
C LEU A 107 1.42 5.39 -16.22
N ALA A 108 1.63 4.74 -15.07
CA ALA A 108 1.70 5.44 -13.79
C ALA A 108 2.98 6.28 -13.66
N LYS A 109 4.12 5.78 -14.13
CA LYS A 109 5.39 6.54 -14.15
C LYS A 109 5.31 7.75 -15.07
N ASP A 110 4.70 7.61 -16.24
CA ASP A 110 4.46 8.74 -17.15
C ASP A 110 3.60 9.80 -16.46
N TRP A 111 2.54 9.38 -15.79
CA TRP A 111 1.69 10.29 -15.02
C TRP A 111 2.44 10.98 -13.86
N ILE A 112 3.33 10.27 -13.16
CA ILE A 112 4.19 10.87 -12.12
C ILE A 112 5.08 11.94 -12.74
N ASN A 113 5.75 11.65 -13.86
CA ASN A 113 6.61 12.63 -14.54
C ASN A 113 5.84 13.90 -14.95
N ASP A 114 4.57 13.76 -15.33
CA ASP A 114 3.71 14.89 -15.70
C ASP A 114 3.21 15.70 -14.48
N ASN A 115 3.14 15.08 -13.30
CA ASN A 115 2.59 15.68 -12.07
C ASN A 115 3.64 16.05 -11.03
N ASP A 116 4.87 15.56 -11.17
CA ASP A 116 5.97 15.89 -10.28
C ASP A 116 6.41 17.33 -10.49
N ARG A 117 5.89 18.20 -9.64
CA ARG A 117 6.25 19.60 -9.63
C ARG A 117 7.56 19.72 -8.86
N VAL A 118 8.57 20.32 -9.49
CA VAL A 118 9.76 20.83 -8.79
C VAL A 118 9.27 21.71 -7.64
N ARG A 119 9.29 21.16 -6.41
CA ARG A 119 9.01 21.98 -5.24
C ARG A 119 10.12 23.02 -5.19
N PRO A 120 9.81 24.33 -5.16
CA PRO A 120 10.82 25.29 -4.79
C PRO A 120 11.32 24.85 -3.42
N ASP A 121 12.64 24.62 -3.34
CA ASP A 121 13.34 24.23 -2.13
C ASP A 121 12.77 25.07 -0.99
N ARG A 122 11.98 24.43 -0.11
CA ARG A 122 11.33 25.13 0.99
C ARG A 122 12.48 25.56 1.87
N ALA A 123 12.90 26.81 1.70
CA ALA A 123 13.97 27.41 2.49
C ALA A 123 13.77 26.98 3.93
N SER A 124 14.78 26.28 4.48
CA SER A 124 14.78 25.79 5.85
C SER A 124 14.21 26.90 6.72
N ARG A 125 13.07 26.65 7.36
CA ARG A 125 12.49 27.62 8.28
C ARG A 125 13.51 27.76 9.39
N SER A 126 14.26 28.85 9.39
CA SER A 126 15.08 29.22 10.55
C SER A 126 14.11 29.32 11.72
N LEU A 127 14.21 28.39 12.66
CA LEU A 127 13.65 28.53 13.99
C LEU A 127 14.30 29.79 14.56
N GLY A 128 13.62 30.92 14.41
CA GLY A 128 14.04 32.18 15.01
C GLY A 128 14.28 31.89 16.48
N ILE A 129 15.52 32.07 16.92
CA ILE A 129 15.91 31.96 18.31
C ILE A 129 14.90 32.80 19.08
N ALA A 130 14.04 32.14 19.85
CA ALA A 130 13.11 32.81 20.71
C ALA A 130 13.95 33.74 21.59
N GLY A 131 13.75 35.05 21.42
CA GLY A 131 14.34 36.03 22.32
C GLY A 131 14.04 35.57 23.73
N THR A 132 15.10 35.46 24.54
CA THR A 132 15.06 34.94 25.91
C THR A 132 13.89 35.55 26.67
N ILE A 133 12.82 34.78 26.83
CA ILE A 133 11.76 35.13 27.77
C ILE A 133 12.32 34.82 29.15
N ASP A 134 12.35 35.88 29.94
CA ASP A 134 12.84 35.95 31.30
C ASP A 134 12.30 34.80 32.17
N LYS A 135 13.14 34.32 33.09
CA LYS A 135 12.93 33.13 33.93
C LYS A 135 11.55 33.11 34.62
N PRO A 136 10.96 31.91 34.77
CA PRO A 136 10.24 31.57 35.99
C PRO A 136 11.03 30.56 36.81
N HIS A 137 11.32 30.93 38.05
CA HIS A 137 11.75 30.03 39.11
C HIS A 137 10.63 29.01 39.40
N GLY A 138 10.96 27.72 39.42
CA GLY A 138 10.02 26.68 39.83
C GLY A 138 10.56 25.27 39.67
N THR A 139 11.35 24.80 40.64
CA THR A 139 11.73 23.40 40.83
C THR A 139 10.48 22.57 41.15
N ARG A 140 9.84 21.99 40.14
CA ARG A 140 8.94 20.84 40.32
C ARG A 140 9.32 19.77 39.30
N SER A 141 9.95 18.70 39.82
CA SER A 141 10.28 17.49 39.09
C SER A 141 8.98 16.78 38.70
N ILE A 142 8.85 16.45 37.41
CA ILE A 142 7.70 15.73 36.82
C ILE A 142 7.89 14.21 36.82
N PHE A 143 8.97 13.70 37.42
CA PHE A 143 9.34 12.29 37.41
C PHE A 143 9.65 11.78 38.82
N ASP A 144 8.69 11.90 39.75
CA ASP A 144 8.89 11.43 41.13
C ASP A 144 7.61 10.86 41.73
N ASP A 145 6.98 9.90 41.02
CA ASP A 145 5.95 9.03 41.59
C ASP A 145 5.91 7.68 40.83
N VAL A 146 6.84 6.79 41.17
CA VAL A 146 6.70 5.34 40.98
C VAL A 146 7.18 4.69 42.26
N ASP A 147 6.26 4.49 43.20
CA ASP A 147 6.47 3.60 44.35
C ASP A 147 6.42 2.13 43.87
N VAL A 148 7.42 1.34 44.30
CA VAL A 148 7.52 -0.13 44.17
C VAL A 148 7.01 -0.80 45.43
#